data_AF-H3KDD6-F1
#
_entry.id   AF-H3KDD6-F1
#
_cell.length_a   1.000
_cell.length_b   1.000
_cell.length_c   1.000
_cell.angle_alpha   90.00
_cell.angle_beta   90.00
_cell.angle_gamma   90.00
#
_symmetry.space_group_name_H-M   'P 1'
#
loop_
_entity.id
_entity.type
_entity.pdbx_description
1 polymer ?
#
loop_
_entity_poly.entity_id
_entity_poly.type
_entity_poly.pdbx_seq_one_letter_code
_entity_poly.pdbx_strand_id
1 'polypeptide(L)'
;MTTTLKTTILAAAMLAAGSLSAATITLDGSNLTIEDAWTIAEGKADVAIAPEALKKLDESHKLVMASAAKGQAVYGLTVGVG
;
A
#
# COMPACT_ATOMS: atom_id res chain seq x y z
N MET A 1 -44.23 23.92 -7.39
CA MET A 1 -43.00 24.17 -8.16
C MET A 1 -41.75 24.34 -7.27
N THR A 2 -41.85 24.19 -5.95
CA THR A 2 -40.72 24.38 -5.00
C THR A 2 -40.06 23.06 -4.57
N THR A 3 -40.79 21.94 -4.57
CA THR A 3 -40.28 20.63 -4.17
C THR A 3 -39.33 20.02 -5.20
N THR A 4 -39.66 20.13 -6.49
CA THR A 4 -38.85 19.59 -7.61
C THR A 4 -37.48 20.26 -7.71
N LEU A 5 -37.41 21.58 -7.47
CA LEU A 5 -36.15 22.33 -7.51
C LEU A 5 -35.22 21.93 -6.36
N LYS A 6 -35.77 21.66 -5.16
CA LYS A 6 -35.00 21.18 -4.00
C LYS A 6 -34.42 19.78 -4.22
N THR A 7 -35.18 18.87 -4.83
CA THR A 7 -34.69 17.51 -5.13
C THR A 7 -33.59 17.49 -6.19
N THR A 8 -33.65 18.39 -7.18
CA THR A 8 -32.59 18.48 -8.21
C THR A 8 -31.28 19.03 -7.64
N ILE A 9 -31.32 19.97 -6.70
CA ILE A 9 -30.12 20.52 -6.05
C ILE A 9 -29.44 19.47 -5.15
N LEU A 10 -30.23 18.66 -4.42
CA LEU A 10 -29.69 17.61 -3.56
C LEU A 10 -29.00 16.49 -4.37
N ALA A 11 -29.58 16.09 -5.50
CA ALA A 11 -28.97 15.11 -6.39
C ALA A 11 -27.65 15.61 -7.01
N ALA A 12 -27.59 16.89 -7.40
CA ALA A 12 -26.36 17.51 -7.91
C ALA A 12 -25.25 17.59 -6.84
N ALA A 13 -25.60 17.85 -5.58
CA ALA A 13 -24.65 17.85 -4.47
C ALA A 13 -24.09 16.45 -4.15
N MET A 14 -24.91 15.40 -4.27
CA MET A 14 -24.46 14.01 -4.07
C MET A 14 -23.53 13.52 -5.19
N LEU A 15 -23.72 13.98 -6.43
CA LEU A 15 -22.81 13.70 -7.55
C LEU A 15 -21.47 14.44 -7.43
N ALA A 16 -21.46 15.64 -6.82
CA ALA A 16 -20.23 16.39 -6.53
C ALA A 16 -19.44 15.85 -5.32
N ALA A 17 -20.07 15.04 -4.46
CA ALA A 17 -19.42 14.34 -3.34
C ALA A 17 -18.75 13.02 -3.77
N GLY A 18 -18.78 12.68 -5.06
CA GLY A 18 -18.13 11.49 -5.61
C GLY A 18 -16.61 11.60 -5.56
N SER A 19 -16.00 10.60 -4.92
CA SER A 19 -14.56 10.36 -4.72
C SER A 19 -13.82 11.33 -3.79
N LEU A 20 -14.02 11.15 -2.48
CA LEU A 20 -12.90 11.31 -1.56
C LEU A 20 -11.91 10.17 -1.86
N SER A 21 -10.96 10.41 -2.77
CA SER A 21 -9.86 9.46 -2.95
C SER A 21 -9.06 9.44 -1.65
N ALA A 22 -8.90 8.26 -1.04
CA ALA A 22 -7.96 8.11 0.05
C ALA A 22 -6.57 8.59 -0.42
N ALA A 23 -5.83 9.28 0.44
CA ALA A 23 -4.47 9.67 0.10
C ALA A 23 -3.64 8.39 -0.13
N THR A 24 -2.76 8.36 -1.13
CA THR A 24 -1.90 7.19 -1.34
C THR A 24 -0.52 7.44 -0.73
N ILE A 25 -0.11 6.59 0.21
CA ILE A 25 1.23 6.59 0.78
C ILE A 25 2.07 5.57 0.01
N THR A 26 3.22 6.02 -0.52
CA THR A 26 4.13 5.16 -1.30
C THR A 26 5.27 4.66 -0.42
N LEU A 27 5.41 3.35 -0.28
CA LEU A 27 6.50 2.71 0.46
C LEU A 27 7.72 2.51 -0.45
N ASP A 28 8.82 3.14 -0.10
CA ASP A 28 10.11 3.08 -0.81
C ASP A 28 11.20 2.28 -0.08
N GLY A 29 10.92 1.88 1.17
CA GLY A 29 11.82 1.15 2.05
C GLY A 29 12.75 2.03 2.90
N SER A 30 12.56 3.35 2.95
CA SER A 30 13.42 4.25 3.74
C SER A 30 12.71 5.42 4.42
N ASN A 31 11.55 5.86 3.93
CA ASN A 31 10.97 7.15 4.35
C ASN A 31 9.59 7.06 5.03
N LEU A 32 9.19 5.88 5.51
CA LEU A 32 7.91 5.73 6.22
C LEU A 32 7.98 6.40 7.61
N THR A 33 7.05 7.32 7.89
CA THR A 33 6.89 7.95 9.21
C THR A 33 5.89 7.20 10.09
N ILE A 34 5.84 7.53 11.39
CA ILE A 34 4.87 6.94 12.33
C ILE A 34 3.45 7.40 12.00
N GLU A 35 3.32 8.68 11.61
CA GLU A 35 2.05 9.30 11.22
C GLU A 35 1.48 8.63 9.96
N ASP A 36 2.34 8.34 8.98
CA ASP A 36 1.97 7.57 7.79
C ASP A 36 1.48 6.17 8.16
N ALA A 37 2.22 5.46 9.02
CA ALA A 37 1.86 4.12 9.46
C ALA A 37 0.51 4.09 10.18
N TRP A 38 0.22 5.10 11.02
CA TRP A 38 -1.07 5.21 11.69
C TRP A 38 -2.20 5.51 10.72
N THR A 39 -1.97 6.41 9.76
CA THR A 39 -2.94 6.77 8.71
C THR A 39 -3.33 5.56 7.87
N ILE A 40 -2.36 4.72 7.52
CA ILE A 40 -2.58 3.45 6.82
C ILE A 40 -3.39 2.49 7.72
N ALA A 41 -3.01 2.33 8.98
CA ALA A 41 -3.67 1.41 9.91
C ALA A 41 -5.14 1.77 10.17
N GLU A 42 -5.48 3.06 10.16
CA GLU A 42 -6.85 3.56 10.29
C GLU A 42 -7.67 3.45 8.99
N GLY A 43 -7.07 2.98 7.89
CA GLY A 43 -7.74 2.86 6.59
C GLY A 43 -8.01 4.20 5.90
N LYS A 44 -7.28 5.26 6.29
CA LYS A 44 -7.42 6.62 5.74
C LYS A 44 -6.54 6.87 4.51
N ALA A 45 -5.63 5.96 4.23
CA ALA A 45 -4.74 6.01 3.09
C ALA A 45 -4.63 4.66 2.39
N ASP A 46 -4.55 4.69 1.06
CA ASP A 46 -4.15 3.55 0.25
C ASP A 46 -2.63 3.39 0.28
N VAL A 47 -2.15 2.18 0.03
CA VAL A 47 -0.71 1.87 0.00
C VAL A 47 -0.27 1.54 -1.42
N ALA A 48 0.76 2.23 -1.88
CA ALA A 48 1.51 1.87 -3.08
C ALA A 48 2.94 1.46 -2.70
N ILE A 49 3.58 0.66 -3.56
CA ILE A 49 5.00 0.33 -3.41
C ILE A 49 5.75 1.00 -4.55
N ALA A 50 6.85 1.70 -4.22
CA ALA A 50 7.65 2.36 -5.23
C ALA A 50 8.26 1.33 -6.21
N PRO A 51 8.33 1.62 -7.52
CA PRO A 51 8.84 0.66 -8.51
C PRO A 51 10.26 0.16 -8.20
N GLU A 52 11.12 1.03 -7.69
CA GLU A 52 12.48 0.69 -7.26
C GLU A 52 12.52 -0.20 -6.03
N ALA A 53 11.56 -0.05 -5.10
CA ALA A 53 11.43 -0.93 -3.95
C ALA A 53 10.95 -2.32 -4.37
N LEU A 54 9.99 -2.40 -5.30
CA LEU A 54 9.57 -3.67 -5.92
C LEU A 54 10.73 -4.39 -6.62
N LYS A 55 11.55 -3.65 -7.39
CA LYS A 55 12.72 -4.22 -8.05
C LYS A 55 13.73 -4.77 -7.03
N LYS A 56 14.04 -4.00 -5.98
CA LYS A 56 14.95 -4.44 -4.91
C LYS A 56 14.43 -5.69 -4.19
N LEU A 57 13.12 -5.78 -3.97
CA LEU A 57 12.46 -6.95 -3.37
C LEU A 57 12.69 -8.21 -4.21
N ASP A 58 12.43 -8.12 -5.52
CA ASP A 58 12.62 -9.23 -6.45
C ASP A 58 14.09 -9.68 -6.54
N GLU A 59 15.03 -8.73 -6.62
CA GLU A 59 16.47 -9.02 -6.63
C GLU A 59 16.93 -9.69 -5.33
N SER A 60 16.45 -9.21 -4.17
CA SER A 60 16.77 -9.78 -2.86
C SER A 60 16.23 -11.20 -2.72
N HIS A 61 15.01 -11.44 -3.17
CA HIS A 61 14.41 -12.78 -3.19
C HIS A 61 15.24 -13.74 -4.04
N LYS A 62 15.61 -13.35 -5.27
CA LYS A 62 16.47 -14.16 -6.16
C LYS A 62 17.81 -14.48 -5.53
N LEU A 63 18.43 -13.52 -4.85
CA LEU A 63 19.71 -13.70 -4.17
C LEU A 63 19.62 -14.76 -3.06
N VAL A 64 18.61 -14.66 -2.19
CA VAL A 64 18.41 -15.62 -1.09
C VAL A 64 18.16 -17.02 -1.64
N MET A 65 17.29 -17.15 -2.64
CA MET A 65 16.98 -18.44 -3.26
C MET A 65 18.21 -19.06 -3.96
N ALA A 66 19.00 -18.26 -4.67
CA ALA A 66 20.24 -18.73 -5.30
C ALA A 66 21.27 -19.20 -4.26
N SER A 67 21.35 -18.54 -3.10
CA SER A 67 22.24 -18.93 -2.01
C SER A 67 21.80 -20.26 -1.39
N ALA A 68 20.51 -20.41 -1.13
CA ALA A 68 19.94 -21.67 -0.65
C ALA A 68 20.17 -22.84 -1.62
N ALA A 69 19.96 -22.61 -2.92
CA ALA A 69 20.20 -23.62 -3.96
C ALA A 69 21.67 -24.07 -4.05
N LYS A 70 22.62 -23.21 -3.67
CA LYS A 70 24.05 -23.54 -3.58
C LYS A 70 24.43 -24.29 -2.29
N GLY A 71 23.46 -24.62 -1.45
CA GLY A 71 23.70 -25.30 -0.17
C GLY A 71 24.20 -24.37 0.93
N GLN A 72 24.11 -23.05 0.75
CA GLN A 72 24.45 -22.11 1.82
C GLN A 72 23.44 -22.23 2.96
N ALA A 73 23.94 -22.23 4.19
CA ALA A 73 23.11 -22.24 5.39
C ALA A 73 22.36 -20.91 5.53
N VAL A 74 21.03 -20.97 5.47
CA VAL A 74 20.12 -19.83 5.61
C VAL A 74 19.10 -20.20 6.68
N TYR A 75 19.12 -19.48 7.80
CA TYR A 75 18.22 -19.71 8.94
C TYR A 75 16.76 -19.58 8.52
N GLY A 76 15.93 -20.57 8.89
CA GLY A 76 14.52 -20.60 8.50
C GLY A 76 14.25 -21.00 7.06
N LEU A 77 15.28 -21.36 6.28
CA LEU A 77 15.12 -21.82 4.90
C LEU A 77 15.83 -23.15 4.63
N THR A 78 17.14 -23.24 4.88
CA THR A 78 17.92 -24.48 4.66
C THR A 78 18.43 -25.11 5.96
N VAL A 79 18.35 -24.39 7.07
CA VAL A 79 18.60 -24.92 8.42
C VAL A 79 17.38 -24.69 9.30
N GLY A 80 17.19 -25.57 10.29
CA GLY A 80 16.04 -25.52 11.20
C GLY A 80 15.96 -24.23 12.01
N VAL A 81 14.77 -23.98 12.56
CA VAL A 81 14.48 -22.89 13.51
C VAL A 81 14.33 -23.44 14.92
N GLY A 82 14.56 -22.60 15.92
CA GLY A 82 14.45 -22.94 17.34
C GLY A 82 14.32 -21.68 18.19
#